data_AF-Q54CP7-F1
#
_entry.id   AF-Q54CP7-F1
#
_cell.length_a   1.000
_cell.length_b   1.000
_cell.length_c   1.000
_cell.angle_alpha   90.00
_cell.angle_beta   90.00
_cell.angle_gamma   90.00
#
_symmetry.space_group_name_H-M   'P 1'
#
loop_
_entity.id
_entity.type
_entity.pdbx_description
1 polymer ?
#
loop_
_entity_poly.entity_id
_entity_poly.type
_entity_poly.pdbx_seq_one_letter_code
_entity_poly.pdbx_strand_id
1 'polypeptide(L)'
;MKIFIIKIILVLFNYVLLSYSINQDLNILNVYDVRFAQTHVIPIEGKSWILNNKTYTLTIVGNRDSLLLVKFIDISITGTSSIKTVTTKTTKEEIKATILTNTYNVMVWNNDIVMGTRLLNDPNQLPPTESNGEQYSNEHHSIMIPKEWVKPGMKLQFFENSNSFIKSSKFIFPNVGQDYTLKMWTLPFYLFGANDTNTRPFNQTKNIDDSISAGLSQVYSCSNILSLNHPIQRVDWPYLVLGPRNGLPGMLITNSDQKKDGYAIMEGVLNILTGIRVAFGESTSSIQIYAPLLHLGANGKYADTYGGLGGSSRGTGDYRYSDTFVHEQGHAMGLPHAGEAFASGSYPYVNGSLLGSEWGFDINHYEFLSITLSNTSKNYKGCEKKNVKDTQNRCVKQSVMQSGAGDRSSNYLFSMFSDFEMSIIQNYFKNSIYYDEQIGKYKKWNETIGSYYEYKPITKDYGFYRLDDGIPIERDIDVYTIVFTYSLVGPEPLSQIYPLLKSKGNLIRQFDPTNKTEMKLITPNTGSIPWYCFNSGCDYTIRVTYDDDSIKHILLQQGKRQYWKPMGDFKLNFNDPTSSDSFLLGVINVKAIKTIKKVELLETLMAWNGISKNSKLLTFKLF
;
A
#
# COMPACT_ATOMS: atom_id res chain seq x y z
N MET A 1 -24.86 -77.68 -7.33
CA MET A 1 -24.80 -76.98 -6.03
C MET A 1 -23.62 -76.00 -5.91
N LYS A 2 -22.36 -76.38 -6.20
CA LYS A 2 -21.18 -75.48 -6.07
C LYS A 2 -21.24 -74.16 -6.86
N ILE A 3 -21.76 -74.16 -8.10
CA ILE A 3 -21.88 -72.95 -8.94
C ILE A 3 -22.91 -71.94 -8.40
N PHE A 4 -23.97 -72.42 -7.72
CA PHE A 4 -25.04 -71.56 -7.20
C PHE A 4 -24.58 -70.78 -5.96
N ILE A 5 -23.78 -71.42 -5.09
CA ILE A 5 -23.19 -70.79 -3.90
C ILE A 5 -22.20 -69.67 -4.30
N ILE A 6 -21.37 -69.89 -5.33
CA ILE A 6 -20.42 -68.87 -5.81
C ILE A 6 -21.14 -67.62 -6.33
N LYS A 7 -22.26 -67.78 -7.07
CA LYS A 7 -23.06 -66.64 -7.56
C LYS A 7 -23.70 -65.84 -6.42
N ILE A 8 -24.21 -66.50 -5.39
CA ILE A 8 -24.79 -65.81 -4.22
C ILE A 8 -23.73 -65.03 -3.45
N ILE A 9 -22.53 -65.61 -3.25
CA ILE A 9 -21.43 -64.91 -2.58
C ILE A 9 -20.98 -63.69 -3.38
N LEU A 10 -20.88 -63.78 -4.71
CA LEU A 10 -20.53 -62.64 -5.57
C LEU A 10 -21.61 -61.53 -5.55
N VAL A 11 -22.90 -61.88 -5.51
CA VAL A 11 -23.99 -60.90 -5.40
C VAL A 11 -23.96 -60.23 -4.02
N LEU A 12 -23.78 -60.99 -2.95
CA LEU A 12 -23.64 -60.44 -1.60
C LEU A 12 -22.40 -59.56 -1.46
N PHE A 13 -21.26 -59.97 -2.03
CA PHE A 13 -20.02 -59.19 -1.99
C PHE A 13 -20.15 -57.89 -2.79
N ASN A 14 -20.78 -57.94 -3.97
CA ASN A 14 -21.10 -56.73 -4.73
C ASN A 14 -22.11 -55.85 -3.99
N TYR A 15 -23.12 -56.41 -3.32
CA TYR A 15 -24.09 -55.62 -2.55
C TYR A 15 -23.44 -54.98 -1.32
N VAL A 16 -22.52 -55.67 -0.65
CA VAL A 16 -21.73 -55.12 0.46
C VAL A 16 -20.78 -54.03 -0.03
N LEU A 17 -20.09 -54.22 -1.18
CA LEU A 17 -19.24 -53.17 -1.76
C LEU A 17 -20.03 -51.95 -2.25
N LEU A 18 -21.22 -52.17 -2.84
CA LEU A 18 -22.10 -51.08 -3.29
C LEU A 18 -22.65 -50.33 -2.08
N SER A 19 -23.14 -51.04 -1.06
CA SER A 19 -23.62 -50.40 0.18
C SER A 19 -22.50 -49.74 0.99
N TYR A 20 -21.26 -50.26 0.93
CA TYR A 20 -20.10 -49.62 1.55
C TYR A 20 -19.66 -48.37 0.80
N SER A 21 -19.65 -48.39 -0.54
CA SER A 21 -19.36 -47.19 -1.36
C SER A 21 -20.45 -46.13 -1.24
N ILE A 22 -21.73 -46.54 -1.28
CA ILE A 22 -22.88 -45.64 -1.10
C ILE A 22 -22.88 -45.02 0.31
N ASN A 23 -22.51 -45.77 1.36
CA ASN A 23 -22.40 -45.21 2.72
C ASN A 23 -21.19 -44.29 2.92
N GLN A 24 -20.11 -44.43 2.15
CA GLN A 24 -18.96 -43.52 2.21
C GLN A 24 -19.29 -42.16 1.58
N ASP A 25 -19.97 -42.15 0.43
CA ASP A 25 -20.34 -40.91 -0.25
C ASP A 25 -21.50 -40.16 0.45
N LEU A 26 -22.40 -40.86 1.17
CA LEU A 26 -23.51 -40.25 1.92
C LEU A 26 -23.09 -39.52 3.21
N ASN A 27 -21.86 -39.75 3.71
CA ASN A 27 -21.37 -39.15 4.96
C ASN A 27 -20.47 -37.91 4.75
N ILE A 28 -20.36 -37.42 3.51
CA ILE A 28 -19.58 -36.22 3.20
C ILE A 28 -20.48 -34.99 3.26
N LEU A 29 -20.05 -33.97 4.01
CA LEU A 29 -20.70 -32.66 3.98
C LEU A 29 -20.28 -31.92 2.71
N ASN A 30 -21.23 -31.64 1.83
CA ASN A 30 -20.98 -30.95 0.58
C ASN A 30 -20.99 -29.43 0.78
N VAL A 31 -19.83 -28.82 0.56
CA VAL A 31 -19.63 -27.38 0.61
C VAL A 31 -19.76 -26.82 -0.81
N TYR A 32 -20.67 -25.88 -1.02
CA TYR A 32 -20.99 -25.31 -2.33
C TYR A 32 -20.14 -24.07 -2.65
N ASP A 33 -20.08 -23.14 -1.70
CA ASP A 33 -19.33 -21.88 -1.84
C ASP A 33 -18.62 -21.58 -0.52
N VAL A 34 -17.38 -21.08 -0.61
CA VAL A 34 -16.60 -20.61 0.54
C VAL A 34 -15.93 -19.31 0.15
N ARG A 35 -16.12 -18.28 0.97
CA ARG A 35 -15.58 -16.94 0.73
C ARG A 35 -14.98 -16.35 1.99
N PHE A 36 -14.06 -15.42 1.79
CA PHE A 36 -13.48 -14.60 2.85
C PHE A 36 -13.81 -13.15 2.60
N ALA A 37 -14.36 -12.47 3.61
CA ALA A 37 -14.53 -11.03 3.60
C ALA A 37 -13.43 -10.35 4.43
N GLN A 38 -12.63 -9.53 3.76
CA GLN A 38 -11.62 -8.65 4.37
C GLN A 38 -11.87 -7.20 3.95
N THR A 39 -11.17 -6.69 2.93
CA THR A 39 -11.57 -5.45 2.24
C THR A 39 -12.72 -5.72 1.28
N HIS A 40 -12.76 -6.93 0.72
CA HIS A 40 -13.75 -7.44 -0.23
C HIS A 40 -14.12 -8.89 0.12
N VAL A 41 -15.28 -9.32 -0.36
CA VAL A 41 -15.75 -10.71 -0.26
C VAL A 41 -15.24 -11.50 -1.45
N ILE A 42 -14.15 -12.25 -1.28
CA ILE A 42 -13.48 -12.99 -2.37
C ILE A 42 -13.62 -14.51 -2.20
N PRO A 43 -13.60 -15.29 -3.28
CA PRO A 43 -13.54 -16.74 -3.20
C PRO A 43 -12.20 -17.22 -2.61
N ILE A 44 -12.17 -18.46 -2.11
CA ILE A 44 -10.98 -19.04 -1.44
C ILE A 44 -9.75 -19.10 -2.32
N GLU A 45 -9.88 -19.30 -3.63
CA GLU A 45 -8.77 -19.32 -4.58
C GLU A 45 -8.19 -17.91 -4.86
N GLY A 46 -8.88 -16.88 -4.39
CA GLY A 46 -8.63 -15.48 -4.74
C GLY A 46 -9.31 -15.10 -6.06
N LYS A 47 -9.15 -13.84 -6.48
CA LYS A 47 -9.70 -13.35 -7.75
C LYS A 47 -8.56 -12.89 -8.66
N SER A 48 -8.64 -13.22 -9.95
CA SER A 48 -7.60 -12.86 -10.91
C SER A 48 -8.14 -12.21 -12.16
N TRP A 49 -7.35 -11.31 -12.74
CA TRP A 49 -7.62 -10.61 -13.98
C TRP A 49 -6.41 -10.73 -14.91
N ILE A 50 -6.66 -10.81 -16.20
CA ILE A 50 -5.62 -10.72 -17.24
C ILE A 50 -5.93 -9.49 -18.08
N LEU A 51 -5.11 -8.45 -17.96
CA LEU A 51 -5.24 -7.20 -18.69
C LEU A 51 -3.91 -6.87 -19.35
N ASN A 52 -3.92 -6.54 -20.64
CA ASN A 52 -2.71 -6.21 -21.41
C ASN A 52 -1.57 -7.23 -21.21
N ASN A 53 -1.89 -8.53 -21.24
CA ASN A 53 -0.96 -9.65 -21.01
C ASN A 53 -0.30 -9.69 -19.61
N LYS A 54 -0.83 -8.96 -18.63
CA LYS A 54 -0.40 -9.01 -17.23
C LYS A 54 -1.48 -9.64 -16.37
N THR A 55 -1.08 -10.59 -15.54
CA THR A 55 -1.94 -11.21 -14.53
C THR A 55 -1.90 -10.40 -13.24
N TYR A 56 -3.08 -10.16 -12.70
CA TYR A 56 -3.30 -9.52 -11.41
C TYR A 56 -4.07 -10.50 -10.54
N THR A 57 -3.63 -10.71 -9.29
CA THR A 57 -4.27 -11.66 -8.37
C THR A 57 -4.46 -11.01 -7.01
N LEU A 58 -5.71 -11.01 -6.55
CA LEU A 58 -6.10 -10.67 -5.19
C LEU A 58 -6.20 -11.96 -4.37
N THR A 59 -5.37 -12.07 -3.34
CA THR A 59 -5.36 -13.20 -2.38
C THR A 59 -5.96 -12.77 -1.04
N ILE A 60 -6.25 -13.71 -0.15
CA ILE A 60 -6.59 -13.41 1.24
C ILE A 60 -5.34 -12.84 1.92
N VAL A 61 -5.45 -11.72 2.64
CA VAL A 61 -4.32 -11.10 3.36
C VAL A 61 -4.02 -11.91 4.62
N GLY A 62 -2.75 -12.31 4.81
CA GLY A 62 -2.31 -13.00 6.01
C GLY A 62 -2.36 -12.10 7.25
N ASN A 63 -2.51 -12.70 8.43
CA ASN A 63 -2.56 -12.02 9.72
C ASN A 63 -3.58 -10.88 9.77
N ARG A 64 -4.76 -11.09 9.19
CA ARG A 64 -5.87 -10.14 9.17
C ARG A 64 -7.17 -10.84 9.53
N ASP A 65 -7.96 -10.24 10.41
CA ASP A 65 -9.28 -10.75 10.79
C ASP A 65 -10.13 -10.88 9.53
N SER A 66 -10.91 -11.95 9.44
CA SER A 66 -11.67 -12.25 8.22
C SER A 66 -13.01 -12.87 8.56
N LEU A 67 -14.07 -12.42 7.90
CA LEU A 67 -15.36 -13.12 7.95
C LEU A 67 -15.31 -14.30 6.96
N LEU A 68 -15.38 -15.51 7.48
CA LEU A 68 -15.62 -16.69 6.67
C LEU A 68 -17.10 -16.77 6.33
N LEU A 69 -17.41 -17.01 5.07
CA LEU A 69 -18.75 -17.25 4.54
C LEU A 69 -18.77 -18.63 3.91
N VAL A 70 -19.79 -19.42 4.17
CA VAL A 70 -19.93 -20.75 3.59
C VAL A 70 -21.38 -21.07 3.28
N LYS A 71 -21.61 -21.64 2.10
CA LYS A 71 -22.88 -22.21 1.69
C LYS A 71 -22.74 -23.72 1.55
N PHE A 72 -23.66 -24.47 2.14
CA PHE A 72 -23.72 -25.93 2.01
C PHE A 72 -24.73 -26.33 0.94
N ILE A 73 -24.55 -27.50 0.34
CA ILE A 73 -25.62 -28.13 -0.44
C ILE A 73 -26.50 -28.87 0.55
N ASP A 74 -27.67 -28.33 0.86
CA ASP A 74 -28.72 -29.11 1.50
C ASP A 74 -29.21 -30.17 0.51
N ILE A 75 -28.55 -31.33 0.52
CA ILE A 75 -29.19 -32.56 0.07
C ILE A 75 -30.19 -32.91 1.17
N SER A 76 -31.29 -32.16 1.24
CA SER A 76 -32.52 -32.76 1.72
C SER A 76 -32.75 -33.91 0.77
N ILE A 77 -32.44 -35.13 1.22
CA ILE A 77 -32.79 -36.33 0.47
C ILE A 77 -34.30 -36.26 0.38
N THR A 78 -34.83 -35.82 -0.75
CA THR A 78 -36.19 -36.10 -1.18
C THR A 78 -36.29 -37.60 -1.36
N GLY A 79 -36.38 -38.32 -0.24
CA GLY A 79 -36.20 -39.75 -0.16
C GLY A 79 -36.03 -40.17 1.29
N THR A 80 -37.16 -40.31 1.97
CA THR A 80 -37.38 -40.94 3.28
C THR A 80 -36.99 -40.13 4.53
N SER A 81 -38.05 -39.65 5.20
CA SER A 81 -38.12 -39.06 6.56
C SER A 81 -37.92 -37.53 6.59
N SER A 82 -38.97 -36.73 6.39
CA SER A 82 -39.99 -36.58 7.42
C SER A 82 -41.40 -36.72 6.88
N ILE A 83 -42.11 -37.63 7.53
CA ILE A 83 -43.56 -37.74 7.62
C ILE A 83 -44.17 -36.34 7.61
N LYS A 84 -44.82 -35.97 6.48
CA LYS A 84 -45.93 -35.02 6.55
C LYS A 84 -46.96 -35.70 7.43
N THR A 85 -47.10 -35.17 8.63
CA THR A 85 -48.12 -35.52 9.62
C THR A 85 -49.48 -35.54 8.92
N VAL A 86 -49.92 -36.75 8.56
CA VAL A 86 -51.32 -36.99 8.18
C VAL A 86 -52.11 -36.80 9.46
N THR A 87 -53.02 -35.85 9.41
CA THR A 87 -53.89 -35.47 10.51
C THR A 87 -54.79 -36.66 10.89
N THR A 88 -54.37 -37.51 11.81
CA THR A 88 -55.29 -38.43 12.49
C THR A 88 -55.78 -37.75 13.75
N LYS A 89 -57.07 -37.37 13.72
CA LYS A 89 -57.83 -36.88 14.86
C LYS A 89 -57.82 -37.94 15.96
N THR A 90 -56.88 -37.87 16.89
CA THR A 90 -57.00 -38.57 18.17
C THR A 90 -56.21 -37.84 19.24
N THR A 91 -56.96 -37.16 20.10
CA THR A 91 -56.71 -36.92 21.52
C THR A 91 -55.29 -36.54 21.97
N LYS A 92 -55.13 -35.25 22.30
CA LYS A 92 -54.28 -34.70 23.36
C LYS A 92 -52.93 -35.39 23.59
N GLU A 93 -51.97 -35.12 22.70
CA GLU A 93 -50.58 -34.91 23.10
C GLU A 93 -49.93 -34.03 22.03
N GLU A 94 -49.57 -32.82 22.43
CA GLU A 94 -48.97 -31.81 21.57
C GLU A 94 -47.52 -32.21 21.30
N ILE A 95 -47.30 -33.01 20.25
CA ILE A 95 -45.96 -33.32 19.75
C ILE A 95 -45.42 -32.03 19.13
N LYS A 96 -44.71 -31.23 19.93
CA LYS A 96 -43.83 -30.17 19.41
C LYS A 96 -42.79 -30.84 18.52
N ALA A 97 -42.98 -30.74 17.21
CA ALA A 97 -41.95 -31.05 16.25
C ALA A 97 -40.80 -30.05 16.46
N THR A 98 -39.75 -30.46 17.17
CA THR A 98 -38.48 -29.74 17.19
C THR A 98 -37.97 -29.73 15.76
N ILE A 99 -38.06 -28.59 15.08
CA ILE A 99 -37.38 -28.37 13.81
C ILE A 99 -35.89 -28.53 14.13
N LEU A 100 -35.30 -29.63 13.67
CA LEU A 100 -33.88 -29.92 13.83
C LEU A 100 -33.11 -28.88 13.01
N THR A 101 -32.65 -27.81 13.65
CA THR A 101 -31.68 -26.90 13.03
C THR A 101 -30.32 -27.60 13.10
N ASN A 102 -29.81 -28.05 11.97
CA ASN A 102 -28.43 -28.53 11.88
C ASN A 102 -27.50 -27.38 12.30
N THR A 103 -26.48 -27.69 13.09
CA THR A 103 -25.45 -26.71 13.43
C THR A 103 -24.17 -27.05 12.68
N TYR A 104 -23.55 -26.04 12.10
CA TYR A 104 -22.32 -26.21 11.33
C TYR A 104 -21.14 -25.64 12.09
N ASN A 105 -20.03 -26.37 12.10
CA ASN A 105 -18.79 -25.92 12.68
C ASN A 105 -17.70 -25.90 11.62
N VAL A 106 -16.76 -24.98 11.76
CA VAL A 106 -15.52 -24.97 11.00
C VAL A 106 -14.37 -25.26 11.96
N MET A 107 -13.54 -26.22 11.61
CA MET A 107 -12.23 -26.37 12.22
C MET A 107 -11.20 -25.72 11.29
N VAL A 108 -10.20 -25.06 11.89
CA VAL A 108 -9.16 -24.33 11.18
C VAL A 108 -7.82 -24.93 11.55
N TRP A 109 -6.98 -25.15 10.54
CA TRP A 109 -5.61 -25.62 10.70
C TRP A 109 -4.67 -24.65 10.02
N ASN A 110 -3.43 -24.62 10.50
CA ASN A 110 -2.30 -24.09 9.77
C ASN A 110 -1.31 -25.25 9.55
N ASN A 111 -1.11 -25.64 8.29
CA ASN A 111 -0.46 -26.89 7.93
C ASN A 111 -1.14 -28.07 8.65
N ASP A 112 -0.46 -28.75 9.57
CA ASP A 112 -1.00 -29.89 10.32
C ASP A 112 -1.37 -29.56 11.77
N ILE A 113 -1.27 -28.29 12.16
CA ILE A 113 -1.59 -27.83 13.52
C ILE A 113 -3.03 -27.30 13.53
N VAL A 114 -3.87 -27.89 14.40
CA VAL A 114 -5.23 -27.38 14.66
C VAL A 114 -5.11 -26.03 15.38
N MET A 115 -5.66 -24.99 14.78
CA MET A 115 -5.75 -23.65 15.37
C MET A 115 -6.97 -23.54 16.29
N GLY A 116 -8.07 -24.21 15.92
CA GLY A 116 -9.27 -24.33 16.74
C GLY A 116 -10.54 -24.61 15.93
N THR A 117 -11.66 -24.69 16.63
CA THR A 117 -13.00 -24.89 16.05
C THR A 117 -13.90 -23.70 16.40
N ARG A 118 -14.82 -23.36 15.48
CA ARG A 118 -15.84 -22.33 15.66
C ARG A 118 -17.20 -22.81 15.17
N LEU A 119 -18.24 -22.48 15.92
CA LEU A 119 -19.63 -22.61 15.49
C LEU A 119 -19.93 -21.53 14.44
N LEU A 120 -20.55 -21.91 13.33
CA LEU A 120 -20.99 -20.98 12.31
C LEU A 120 -22.34 -20.37 12.70
N ASN A 121 -22.47 -19.07 12.49
CA ASN A 121 -23.74 -18.35 12.56
C ASN A 121 -24.64 -18.77 11.38
N ASP A 122 -25.95 -18.76 11.62
CA ASP A 122 -26.94 -19.06 10.60
C ASP A 122 -27.06 -17.92 9.57
N PRO A 123 -27.62 -18.17 8.36
CA PRO A 123 -27.72 -17.15 7.32
C PRO A 123 -28.54 -15.90 7.71
N ASN A 124 -29.47 -16.04 8.66
CA ASN A 124 -30.24 -14.90 9.21
C ASN A 124 -29.44 -14.05 10.23
N GLN A 125 -28.24 -14.50 10.61
CA GLN A 125 -27.30 -13.81 11.49
C GLN A 125 -26.12 -13.21 10.73
N LEU A 126 -26.16 -13.21 9.39
CA LEU A 126 -25.18 -12.51 8.58
C LEU A 126 -25.12 -11.02 8.96
N PRO A 127 -23.91 -10.42 8.92
CA PRO A 127 -23.77 -8.97 9.11
C PRO A 127 -24.67 -8.20 8.14
N PRO A 128 -25.23 -7.04 8.54
CA PRO A 128 -26.02 -6.22 7.65
C PRO A 128 -25.16 -5.58 6.55
N THR A 129 -25.82 -4.97 5.59
CA THR A 129 -25.20 -4.13 4.55
C THR A 129 -25.35 -2.67 4.94
N GLU A 130 -24.35 -1.85 4.60
CA GLU A 130 -24.28 -0.47 5.05
C GLU A 130 -25.54 0.33 4.74
N SER A 131 -25.91 1.26 5.64
CA SER A 131 -27.13 2.07 5.51
C SER A 131 -28.43 1.24 5.39
N ASN A 132 -28.46 0.02 5.95
CA ASN A 132 -29.57 -0.93 5.80
C ASN A 132 -29.84 -1.27 4.32
N GLY A 133 -28.78 -1.42 3.53
CA GLY A 133 -28.85 -1.82 2.13
C GLY A 133 -29.39 -3.24 1.92
N GLU A 134 -29.44 -3.67 0.66
CA GLU A 134 -29.80 -5.05 0.29
C GLU A 134 -28.87 -6.05 0.97
N GLN A 135 -29.43 -7.11 1.54
CA GLN A 135 -28.66 -8.17 2.17
C GLN A 135 -27.71 -8.84 1.16
N TYR A 136 -26.43 -8.98 1.52
CA TYR A 136 -25.41 -9.64 0.69
C TYR A 136 -25.81 -11.06 0.26
N SER A 137 -26.39 -11.84 1.18
CA SER A 137 -26.84 -13.21 0.94
C SER A 137 -27.85 -13.66 2.00
N ASN A 138 -28.77 -14.55 1.64
CA ASN A 138 -29.68 -15.24 2.55
C ASN A 138 -29.35 -16.73 2.76
N GLU A 139 -28.23 -17.22 2.21
CA GLU A 139 -27.87 -18.66 2.21
C GLU A 139 -26.54 -18.97 2.91
N HIS A 140 -25.63 -18.00 3.05
CA HIS A 140 -24.33 -18.20 3.67
C HIS A 140 -24.40 -18.25 5.20
N HIS A 141 -23.90 -19.33 5.78
CA HIS A 141 -23.45 -19.33 7.17
C HIS A 141 -22.17 -18.51 7.30
N SER A 142 -21.89 -17.97 8.49
CA SER A 142 -20.73 -17.11 8.67
C SER A 142 -20.05 -17.22 10.03
N ILE A 143 -18.76 -16.88 10.09
CA ILE A 143 -18.06 -16.69 11.37
C ILE A 143 -16.81 -15.84 11.20
N MET A 144 -16.46 -15.06 12.23
CA MET A 144 -15.16 -14.38 12.25
C MET A 144 -14.04 -15.38 12.55
N ILE A 145 -13.04 -15.40 11.68
CA ILE A 145 -11.77 -16.09 11.87
C ILE A 145 -10.75 -15.06 12.36
N PRO A 146 -10.15 -15.28 13.54
CA PRO A 146 -9.21 -14.32 14.10
C PRO A 146 -7.90 -14.31 13.29
N LYS A 147 -7.28 -13.14 13.18
CA LYS A 147 -6.11 -12.87 12.35
C LYS A 147 -4.96 -13.86 12.56
N GLU A 148 -4.71 -14.31 13.79
CA GLU A 148 -3.62 -15.24 14.11
C GLU A 148 -3.77 -16.62 13.43
N TRP A 149 -4.97 -16.96 12.96
CA TRP A 149 -5.28 -18.20 12.25
C TRP A 149 -5.18 -18.06 10.73
N VAL A 150 -5.30 -16.83 10.20
CA VAL A 150 -5.26 -16.55 8.76
C VAL A 150 -3.80 -16.45 8.31
N LYS A 151 -3.21 -17.57 7.89
CA LYS A 151 -1.80 -17.65 7.48
C LYS A 151 -1.63 -18.52 6.23
N PRO A 152 -0.55 -18.32 5.44
CA PRO A 152 -0.18 -19.26 4.39
C PRO A 152 -0.10 -20.70 4.93
N GLY A 153 -0.69 -21.65 4.22
CA GLY A 153 -0.86 -23.04 4.68
C GLY A 153 -2.14 -23.31 5.48
N MET A 154 -3.03 -22.33 5.60
CA MET A 154 -4.35 -22.51 6.20
C MET A 154 -5.16 -23.57 5.43
N LYS A 155 -5.82 -24.48 6.18
CA LYS A 155 -6.83 -25.39 5.64
C LYS A 155 -8.06 -25.41 6.53
N LEU A 156 -9.22 -25.62 5.91
CA LEU A 156 -10.54 -25.62 6.52
C LEU A 156 -11.20 -26.98 6.37
N GLN A 157 -12.01 -27.36 7.36
CA GLN A 157 -12.90 -28.51 7.29
C GLN A 157 -14.18 -28.17 8.05
N PHE A 158 -15.31 -28.47 7.44
CA PHE A 158 -16.62 -28.19 8.00
C PHE A 158 -17.26 -29.46 8.53
N PHE A 159 -18.04 -29.31 9.60
CA PHE A 159 -18.74 -30.39 10.28
C PHE A 159 -20.22 -30.03 10.43
N GLU A 160 -21.09 -30.96 10.08
CA GLU A 160 -22.51 -30.90 10.38
C GLU A 160 -22.77 -31.70 11.65
N ASN A 161 -23.16 -31.03 12.72
CA ASN A 161 -23.60 -31.68 13.95
C ASN A 161 -25.11 -31.87 13.90
N SER A 162 -25.51 -33.10 13.62
CA SER A 162 -26.89 -33.58 13.81
C SER A 162 -26.93 -34.57 14.98
N ASN A 163 -28.10 -34.78 15.59
CA ASN A 163 -28.26 -35.72 16.72
C ASN A 163 -27.86 -37.18 16.39
N SER A 164 -27.66 -37.53 15.12
CA SER A 164 -27.51 -38.93 14.68
C SER A 164 -26.23 -39.20 13.88
N PHE A 165 -25.64 -38.19 13.23
CA PHE A 165 -24.44 -38.34 12.40
C PHE A 165 -23.60 -37.06 12.36
N ILE A 166 -22.27 -37.21 12.37
CA ILE A 166 -21.33 -36.14 12.06
C ILE A 166 -20.89 -36.32 10.61
N LYS A 167 -21.30 -35.41 9.73
CA LYS A 167 -20.71 -35.33 8.38
C LYS A 167 -19.53 -34.39 8.42
N SER A 168 -18.49 -34.70 7.64
CA SER A 168 -17.34 -33.82 7.47
C SER A 168 -17.10 -33.50 6.01
N SER A 169 -16.66 -32.28 5.71
CA SER A 169 -16.27 -31.90 4.37
C SER A 169 -14.87 -32.45 4.04
N LYS A 170 -14.51 -32.40 2.76
CA LYS A 170 -13.09 -32.45 2.37
C LYS A 170 -12.35 -31.22 2.94
N PHE A 171 -11.04 -31.31 3.03
CA PHE A 171 -10.22 -30.13 3.31
C PHE A 171 -10.32 -29.12 2.17
N ILE A 172 -10.44 -27.86 2.53
CA ILE A 172 -10.47 -26.71 1.65
C ILE A 172 -9.24 -25.86 1.95
N PHE A 173 -8.59 -25.31 0.92
CA PHE A 173 -7.30 -24.65 1.02
C PHE A 173 -7.40 -23.19 0.54
N PRO A 174 -7.72 -22.24 1.44
CA PRO A 174 -7.73 -20.82 1.10
C PRO A 174 -6.34 -20.33 0.65
N ASN A 175 -6.32 -19.53 -0.42
CA ASN A 175 -5.14 -18.86 -0.95
C ASN A 175 -4.81 -17.63 -0.10
N VAL A 176 -4.11 -17.87 1.00
CA VAL A 176 -3.63 -16.82 1.91
C VAL A 176 -2.26 -16.34 1.45
N GLY A 177 -2.18 -15.07 1.05
CA GLY A 177 -0.96 -14.37 0.70
C GLY A 177 -0.23 -13.81 1.93
N GLN A 178 0.62 -12.82 1.68
CA GLN A 178 1.47 -12.24 2.71
C GLN A 178 0.68 -11.52 3.81
N ASP A 179 1.24 -11.54 5.02
CA ASP A 179 0.98 -10.50 6.01
C ASP A 179 1.86 -9.27 5.72
N TYR A 180 1.33 -8.07 5.93
CA TYR A 180 2.07 -6.82 5.74
C TYR A 180 1.58 -5.72 6.67
N THR A 181 2.49 -5.12 7.45
CA THR A 181 2.22 -3.90 8.22
C THR A 181 2.69 -2.69 7.42
N LEU A 182 1.75 -1.85 6.98
CA LEU A 182 2.05 -0.63 6.26
C LEU A 182 2.54 0.46 7.23
N LYS A 183 3.83 0.77 7.19
CA LYS A 183 4.40 1.93 7.89
C LYS A 183 4.11 3.20 7.08
N MET A 184 3.43 4.16 7.71
CA MET A 184 3.10 5.45 7.13
C MET A 184 3.72 6.56 7.97
N TRP A 185 4.72 7.22 7.40
CA TRP A 185 5.27 8.43 7.97
C TRP A 185 4.39 9.63 7.64
N THR A 186 4.18 10.47 8.64
CA THR A 186 3.60 11.80 8.47
C THR A 186 4.68 12.84 8.75
N LEU A 187 4.97 13.71 7.77
CA LEU A 187 5.94 14.79 7.89
C LEU A 187 5.30 16.13 7.49
N PRO A 188 4.72 16.88 8.43
CA PRO A 188 4.10 18.17 8.14
C PRO A 188 5.10 19.21 7.64
N PHE A 189 4.71 19.96 6.61
CA PHE A 189 5.45 21.10 6.08
C PHE A 189 4.75 22.39 6.50
N TYR A 190 5.35 23.10 7.45
CA TYR A 190 5.00 24.45 7.87
C TYR A 190 5.82 25.44 7.04
N LEU A 191 5.18 26.01 6.03
CA LEU A 191 5.82 26.91 5.09
C LEU A 191 5.38 28.36 5.32
N PHE A 192 6.30 29.28 5.04
CA PHE A 192 6.02 30.71 4.95
C PHE A 192 5.66 31.34 6.31
N GLY A 193 6.27 30.84 7.39
CA GLY A 193 5.99 31.31 8.75
C GLY A 193 4.73 30.69 9.37
N ALA A 194 4.15 29.67 8.73
CA ALA A 194 3.14 28.83 9.36
C ALA A 194 3.68 28.25 10.68
N ASN A 195 2.83 28.17 11.69
CA ASN A 195 3.11 27.59 12.99
C ASN A 195 1.79 27.20 13.68
N ASP A 196 1.88 26.74 14.93
CA ASP A 196 0.76 26.22 15.70
C ASP A 196 -0.34 27.25 16.01
N THR A 197 -0.05 28.55 15.87
CA THR A 197 -0.98 29.64 16.22
C THR A 197 -1.73 30.23 15.01
N ASN A 198 -1.14 30.17 13.81
CA ASN A 198 -1.72 30.76 12.60
C ASN A 198 -2.20 29.73 11.54
N THR A 199 -1.97 28.44 11.78
CA THR A 199 -2.45 27.34 10.91
C THR A 199 -3.14 26.22 11.71
N ARG A 200 -2.49 25.07 11.83
CA ARG A 200 -2.92 23.93 12.63
C ARG A 200 -1.81 23.54 13.59
N PRO A 201 -2.12 23.29 14.86
CA PRO A 201 -1.16 22.80 15.83
C PRO A 201 -0.51 21.49 15.39
N PHE A 202 0.80 21.36 15.63
CA PHE A 202 1.57 20.18 15.28
C PHE A 202 1.01 18.89 15.91
N ASN A 203 0.42 18.95 17.10
CA ASN A 203 -0.21 17.78 17.71
C ASN A 203 -1.40 17.21 16.91
N GLN A 204 -2.04 18.00 16.03
CA GLN A 204 -3.12 17.56 15.14
C GLN A 204 -2.61 17.13 13.77
N THR A 205 -1.41 17.57 13.37
CA THR A 205 -0.88 17.29 12.03
C THR A 205 0.23 16.24 12.06
N LYS A 206 0.86 15.95 13.20
CA LYS A 206 2.06 15.09 13.29
C LYS A 206 1.82 13.62 12.91
N ASN A 207 0.59 13.11 13.07
CA ASN A 207 0.21 11.75 12.74
C ASN A 207 -1.26 11.68 12.32
N ILE A 208 -1.63 10.60 11.64
CA ILE A 208 -3.03 10.26 11.37
C ILE A 208 -3.66 9.78 12.68
N ASP A 209 -4.87 10.24 13.00
CA ASP A 209 -5.63 9.82 14.18
C ASP A 209 -5.98 8.32 14.12
N ASP A 210 -6.17 7.69 15.28
CA ASP A 210 -6.44 6.26 15.37
C ASP A 210 -7.73 5.84 14.67
N SER A 211 -8.79 6.68 14.74
CA SER A 211 -10.06 6.42 14.05
C SER A 211 -9.91 6.44 12.53
N ILE A 212 -9.11 7.37 12.01
CA ILE A 212 -8.80 7.46 10.58
C ILE A 212 -7.93 6.27 10.18
N SER A 213 -6.90 5.93 10.96
CA SER A 213 -6.03 4.76 10.74
C SER A 213 -6.83 3.45 10.73
N ALA A 214 -7.81 3.33 11.63
CA ALA A 214 -8.74 2.19 11.64
C ALA A 214 -9.63 2.16 10.40
N GLY A 215 -10.10 3.30 9.89
CA GLY A 215 -10.81 3.37 8.60
C GLY A 215 -9.92 3.00 7.41
N LEU A 216 -8.66 3.45 7.39
CA LEU A 216 -7.69 3.12 6.35
C LEU A 216 -7.39 1.63 6.29
N SER A 217 -7.33 0.95 7.43
CA SER A 217 -7.07 -0.49 7.48
C SER A 217 -8.19 -1.29 6.81
N GLN A 218 -9.43 -0.78 6.76
CA GLN A 218 -10.55 -1.41 6.07
C GLN A 218 -10.52 -1.24 4.55
N VAL A 219 -9.86 -0.20 4.04
CA VAL A 219 -9.81 0.09 2.59
C VAL A 219 -8.49 -0.30 1.92
N TYR A 220 -7.43 -0.61 2.67
CA TYR A 220 -6.16 -1.10 2.12
C TYR A 220 -5.95 -2.58 2.39
N SER A 221 -5.49 -3.30 1.38
CA SER A 221 -5.21 -4.74 1.47
C SER A 221 -3.87 -5.06 2.16
N CYS A 222 -3.76 -4.67 3.43
CA CYS A 222 -2.64 -4.97 4.33
C CYS A 222 -3.15 -5.55 5.67
N SER A 223 -2.28 -6.15 6.47
CA SER A 223 -2.66 -6.72 7.77
C SER A 223 -2.88 -5.65 8.83
N ASN A 224 -2.08 -4.60 8.80
CA ASN A 224 -2.14 -3.50 9.75
C ASN A 224 -1.54 -2.21 9.16
N ILE A 225 -1.85 -1.06 9.77
CA ILE A 225 -1.25 0.23 9.45
C ILE A 225 -0.57 0.77 10.71
N LEU A 226 0.70 1.15 10.57
CA LEU A 226 1.48 1.83 11.59
C LEU A 226 1.68 3.28 11.14
N SER A 227 0.77 4.16 11.58
CA SER A 227 0.85 5.61 11.37
C SER A 227 1.76 6.22 12.42
N LEU A 228 2.83 6.89 11.99
CA LEU A 228 3.81 7.51 12.88
C LEU A 228 4.21 8.89 12.36
N ASN A 229 4.55 9.79 13.28
CA ASN A 229 5.24 11.00 12.89
C ASN A 229 6.67 10.66 12.43
N HIS A 230 7.08 11.22 11.30
CA HIS A 230 8.42 11.03 10.77
C HIS A 230 9.46 11.50 11.79
N PRO A 231 10.64 10.86 11.92
CA PRO A 231 11.66 11.27 12.90
C PRO A 231 12.14 12.73 12.79
N ILE A 232 12.02 13.34 11.60
CA ILE A 232 12.27 14.79 11.37
C ILE A 232 11.28 15.69 12.15
N GLN A 233 10.16 15.13 12.59
CA GLN A 233 9.03 15.81 13.24
C GLN A 233 8.22 16.67 12.28
N ARG A 234 8.73 17.83 11.90
CA ARG A 234 8.11 18.76 10.94
C ARG A 234 9.18 19.57 10.21
N VAL A 235 8.82 20.12 9.08
CA VAL A 235 9.66 21.05 8.31
C VAL A 235 9.12 22.46 8.51
N ASP A 236 9.88 23.33 9.17
CA ASP A 236 9.54 24.74 9.39
C ASP A 236 10.43 25.64 8.51
N TRP A 237 9.94 26.05 7.34
CA TRP A 237 10.72 26.88 6.41
C TRP A 237 10.03 28.19 6.02
N PRO A 238 10.75 29.33 6.04
CA PRO A 238 10.18 30.64 5.70
C PRO A 238 9.94 30.83 4.19
N TYR A 239 10.52 29.98 3.36
CA TYR A 239 10.41 30.02 1.91
C TYR A 239 10.50 28.60 1.32
N LEU A 240 10.16 28.49 0.05
CA LEU A 240 10.32 27.28 -0.75
C LEU A 240 10.88 27.68 -2.12
N VAL A 241 11.93 27.00 -2.56
CA VAL A 241 12.45 27.11 -3.92
C VAL A 241 11.73 26.10 -4.80
N LEU A 242 11.06 26.61 -5.83
CA LEU A 242 10.42 25.83 -6.88
C LEU A 242 11.36 25.75 -8.09
N GLY A 243 11.60 24.54 -8.58
CA GLY A 243 12.37 24.33 -9.81
C GLY A 243 11.62 24.81 -11.06
N PRO A 244 12.30 24.90 -12.21
CA PRO A 244 11.68 25.23 -13.49
C PRO A 244 10.54 24.27 -13.84
N ARG A 245 9.41 24.81 -14.32
CA ARG A 245 8.18 24.05 -14.58
C ARG A 245 7.30 24.75 -15.61
N ASN A 246 6.65 23.99 -16.50
CA ASN A 246 5.65 24.51 -17.45
C ASN A 246 6.17 25.70 -18.30
N GLY A 247 7.45 25.67 -18.68
CA GLY A 247 8.10 26.77 -19.41
C GLY A 247 8.41 28.01 -18.57
N LEU A 248 8.20 27.97 -17.25
CA LEU A 248 8.52 29.04 -16.33
C LEU A 248 9.86 28.78 -15.64
N PRO A 249 10.63 29.85 -15.34
CA PRO A 249 11.87 29.72 -14.61
C PRO A 249 11.64 29.31 -13.15
N GLY A 250 12.66 28.70 -12.55
CA GLY A 250 12.66 28.44 -11.11
C GLY A 250 12.48 29.74 -10.30
N MET A 251 11.83 29.64 -9.14
CA MET A 251 11.54 30.80 -8.30
C MET A 251 11.59 30.45 -6.81
N LEU A 252 12.01 31.42 -6.00
CA LEU A 252 11.83 31.37 -4.55
C LEU A 252 10.48 32.00 -4.22
N ILE A 253 9.66 31.29 -3.45
CA ILE A 253 8.40 31.80 -2.92
C ILE A 253 8.43 31.89 -1.40
N THR A 254 7.76 32.90 -0.86
CA THR A 254 7.60 33.21 0.57
C THR A 254 6.13 33.22 0.99
N ASN A 255 5.20 32.97 0.07
CA ASN A 255 3.80 32.68 0.34
C ASN A 255 3.17 31.90 -0.82
N SER A 256 2.03 31.28 -0.56
CA SER A 256 1.36 30.41 -1.52
C SER A 256 0.67 31.14 -2.68
N ASP A 257 0.52 32.47 -2.64
CA ASP A 257 -0.09 33.25 -3.74
C ASP A 257 0.92 33.56 -4.85
N GLN A 258 2.22 33.36 -4.60
CA GLN A 258 3.27 33.53 -5.61
C GLN A 258 3.38 32.34 -6.58
N LYS A 259 2.79 31.18 -6.24
CA LYS A 259 2.79 30.00 -7.10
C LYS A 259 2.07 30.30 -8.42
N LYS A 260 2.58 29.79 -9.54
CA LYS A 260 2.05 30.06 -10.88
C LYS A 260 1.06 29.01 -11.38
N ASP A 261 0.97 27.88 -10.69
CA ASP A 261 -0.03 26.84 -10.90
C ASP A 261 -0.40 26.17 -9.56
N GLY A 262 -1.52 25.46 -9.51
CA GLY A 262 -2.06 24.85 -8.29
C GLY A 262 -1.20 23.75 -7.66
N TYR A 263 -0.35 23.08 -8.45
CA TYR A 263 0.43 21.93 -8.02
C TYR A 263 1.90 22.24 -7.70
N ALA A 264 2.36 23.47 -7.99
CA ALA A 264 3.78 23.83 -7.86
C ALA A 264 4.38 23.54 -6.48
N ILE A 265 3.68 23.91 -5.39
CA ILE A 265 4.14 23.63 -4.02
C ILE A 265 4.13 22.12 -3.74
N MET A 266 3.07 21.42 -4.17
CA MET A 266 2.93 19.98 -3.96
C MET A 266 4.07 19.23 -4.62
N GLU A 267 4.39 19.52 -5.88
CA GLU A 267 5.50 18.88 -6.57
C GLU A 267 6.85 19.21 -5.94
N GLY A 268 7.07 20.47 -5.55
CA GLY A 268 8.28 20.85 -4.81
C GLY A 268 8.45 20.02 -3.54
N VAL A 269 7.37 19.83 -2.77
CA VAL A 269 7.37 19.00 -1.57
C VAL A 269 7.55 17.52 -1.91
N LEU A 270 6.88 16.96 -2.92
CA LEU A 270 7.08 15.57 -3.33
C LEU A 270 8.53 15.29 -3.78
N ASN A 271 9.19 16.25 -4.43
CA ASN A 271 10.59 16.13 -4.81
C ASN A 271 11.50 16.10 -3.57
N ILE A 272 11.22 16.93 -2.56
CA ILE A 272 11.92 16.89 -1.27
C ILE A 272 11.66 15.56 -0.55
N LEU A 273 10.41 15.09 -0.48
CA LEU A 273 10.07 13.80 0.12
C LEU A 273 10.77 12.64 -0.61
N THR A 274 10.87 12.70 -1.94
CA THR A 274 11.63 11.73 -2.73
C THR A 274 13.09 11.70 -2.27
N GLY A 275 13.71 12.87 -2.14
CA GLY A 275 15.08 12.98 -1.62
C GLY A 275 15.22 12.48 -0.18
N ILE A 276 14.28 12.78 0.70
CA ILE A 276 14.27 12.28 2.09
C ILE A 276 14.21 10.75 2.10
N ARG A 277 13.29 10.15 1.33
CA ARG A 277 13.21 8.68 1.21
C ARG A 277 14.50 8.07 0.68
N VAL A 278 15.17 8.71 -0.28
CA VAL A 278 16.49 8.26 -0.78
C VAL A 278 17.54 8.33 0.32
N ALA A 279 17.65 9.47 1.01
CA ALA A 279 18.63 9.68 2.08
C ALA A 279 18.42 8.72 3.27
N PHE A 280 17.16 8.36 3.55
CA PHE A 280 16.78 7.39 4.58
C PHE A 280 16.83 5.93 4.12
N GLY A 281 17.19 5.67 2.85
CA GLY A 281 17.28 4.32 2.29
C GLY A 281 15.94 3.60 2.14
N GLU A 282 14.87 4.35 1.89
CA GLU A 282 13.51 3.82 1.76
C GLU A 282 13.10 3.66 0.29
N SER A 283 14.01 3.85 -0.67
CA SER A 283 13.67 3.92 -2.10
C SER A 283 13.14 2.61 -2.71
N THR A 284 13.37 1.47 -2.05
CA THR A 284 12.86 0.14 -2.42
C THR A 284 11.90 -0.45 -1.39
N SER A 285 11.66 0.26 -0.29
CA SER A 285 10.63 -0.13 0.67
C SER A 285 9.28 0.39 0.21
N SER A 286 8.22 -0.23 0.71
CA SER A 286 6.86 0.27 0.52
C SER A 286 6.39 1.21 1.64
N ILE A 287 7.31 1.66 2.50
CA ILE A 287 7.06 2.70 3.50
C ILE A 287 6.55 3.94 2.78
N GLN A 288 5.38 4.41 3.22
CA GLN A 288 4.73 5.59 2.69
C GLN A 288 5.14 6.83 3.49
N ILE A 289 5.25 7.97 2.84
CA ILE A 289 5.39 9.27 3.51
C ILE A 289 4.34 10.25 2.99
N TYR A 290 3.54 10.81 3.88
CA TYR A 290 2.59 11.86 3.55
C TYR A 290 2.99 13.18 4.21
N ALA A 291 2.93 14.28 3.47
CA ALA A 291 3.20 15.61 3.97
C ALA A 291 1.93 16.47 3.96
N PRO A 292 1.31 16.71 5.13
CA PRO A 292 0.36 17.80 5.29
C PRO A 292 1.03 19.13 4.95
N LEU A 293 0.40 19.92 4.08
CA LEU A 293 0.85 21.26 3.72
C LEU A 293 0.15 22.30 4.57
N LEU A 294 0.92 22.96 5.42
CA LEU A 294 0.51 24.09 6.23
C LEU A 294 1.25 25.31 5.70
N HIS A 295 0.71 25.95 4.65
CA HIS A 295 1.33 27.12 4.04
C HIS A 295 0.45 28.36 4.18
N LEU A 296 1.07 29.53 4.28
CA LEU A 296 0.36 30.80 4.34
C LEU A 296 0.18 31.42 2.96
N GLY A 297 -0.96 32.08 2.73
CA GLY A 297 -1.14 33.05 1.63
C GLY A 297 -0.43 34.37 1.94
N ALA A 298 -0.44 35.32 0.99
CA ALA A 298 0.16 36.63 1.15
C ALA A 298 -0.48 37.45 2.30
N ASN A 299 -1.71 37.10 2.68
CA ASN A 299 -2.42 37.67 3.82
C ASN A 299 -1.97 37.11 5.19
N GLY A 300 -0.99 36.21 5.23
CA GLY A 300 -0.48 35.59 6.46
C GLY A 300 -1.43 34.56 7.09
N LYS A 301 -2.45 34.10 6.37
CA LYS A 301 -3.40 33.07 6.82
C LYS A 301 -3.17 31.77 6.09
N TYR A 302 -3.53 30.66 6.73
CA TYR A 302 -3.56 29.34 6.09
C TYR A 302 -4.30 29.39 4.75
N ALA A 303 -3.65 28.91 3.68
CA ALA A 303 -4.29 28.68 2.39
C ALA A 303 -4.54 27.17 2.20
N ASP A 304 -5.77 26.81 1.84
CA ASP A 304 -6.15 25.43 1.55
C ASP A 304 -5.43 24.96 0.27
N THR A 305 -5.09 23.68 0.23
CA THR A 305 -4.44 23.07 -0.94
C THR A 305 -5.41 22.81 -2.08
N TYR A 306 -6.71 22.75 -1.80
CA TYR A 306 -7.81 22.42 -2.72
C TYR A 306 -7.65 21.08 -3.46
N GLY A 307 -6.76 20.21 -2.97
CA GLY A 307 -6.40 18.94 -3.59
C GLY A 307 -5.15 18.33 -2.98
N GLY A 308 -4.61 17.32 -3.64
CA GLY A 308 -3.39 16.63 -3.27
C GLY A 308 -2.59 16.18 -4.49
N LEU A 309 -1.44 15.59 -4.22
CA LEU A 309 -0.61 14.93 -5.23
C LEU A 309 0.10 13.74 -4.60
N GLY A 310 0.05 12.58 -5.24
CA GLY A 310 0.68 11.35 -4.80
C GLY A 310 1.39 10.56 -5.89
N GLY A 311 2.26 9.64 -5.48
CA GLY A 311 3.00 8.74 -6.38
C GLY A 311 4.18 8.09 -5.66
N SER A 312 4.72 6.97 -6.16
CA SER A 312 5.98 6.31 -5.72
C SER A 312 6.28 6.38 -4.20
N SER A 313 5.29 5.99 -3.41
CA SER A 313 5.31 5.92 -1.95
C SER A 313 5.37 7.26 -1.21
N ARG A 314 5.02 8.37 -1.86
CA ARG A 314 4.85 9.68 -1.23
C ARG A 314 3.55 10.35 -1.65
N GLY A 315 2.99 11.16 -0.76
CA GLY A 315 1.85 12.01 -1.06
C GLY A 315 1.88 13.31 -0.27
N THR A 316 1.09 14.28 -0.71
CA THR A 316 0.95 15.57 -0.04
C THR A 316 -0.42 16.18 -0.32
N GLY A 317 -0.89 17.03 0.58
CA GLY A 317 -2.23 17.64 0.51
C GLY A 317 -2.57 18.33 1.82
N ASP A 318 -3.85 18.41 2.15
CA ASP A 318 -4.30 19.00 3.41
C ASP A 318 -4.01 18.10 4.63
N TYR A 319 -4.29 18.63 5.82
CA TYR A 319 -4.07 17.97 7.11
C TYR A 319 -5.25 17.12 7.59
N ARG A 320 -6.34 16.99 6.81
CA ARG A 320 -7.59 16.34 7.24
C ARG A 320 -7.58 14.83 7.07
N TYR A 321 -6.62 14.28 6.32
CA TYR A 321 -6.49 12.85 6.03
C TYR A 321 -7.79 12.21 5.51
N SER A 322 -8.52 12.96 4.68
CA SER A 322 -9.84 12.60 4.17
C SER A 322 -9.77 11.97 2.77
N ASP A 323 -10.82 12.09 1.98
CA ASP A 323 -10.94 11.46 0.65
C ASP A 323 -9.74 11.72 -0.27
N THR A 324 -9.30 12.98 -0.34
CA THR A 324 -8.13 13.37 -1.14
C THR A 324 -6.89 12.59 -0.69
N PHE A 325 -6.66 12.47 0.61
CA PHE A 325 -5.51 11.73 1.14
C PHE A 325 -5.53 10.26 0.71
N VAL A 326 -6.69 9.58 0.76
CA VAL A 326 -6.79 8.18 0.35
C VAL A 326 -6.59 8.02 -1.15
N HIS A 327 -7.10 8.96 -1.95
CA HIS A 327 -6.85 9.01 -3.39
C HIS A 327 -5.35 9.15 -3.71
N GLU A 328 -4.67 10.13 -3.09
CA GLU A 328 -3.24 10.35 -3.33
C GLU A 328 -2.37 9.20 -2.83
N GLN A 329 -2.74 8.57 -1.71
CA GLN A 329 -2.04 7.37 -1.25
C GLN A 329 -2.30 6.15 -2.14
N GLY A 330 -3.43 6.11 -2.85
CA GLY A 330 -3.66 5.20 -3.97
C GLY A 330 -2.61 5.39 -5.08
N HIS A 331 -2.39 6.62 -5.54
CA HIS A 331 -1.29 6.93 -6.47
C HIS A 331 0.08 6.54 -5.89
N ALA A 332 0.30 6.80 -4.60
CA ALA A 332 1.53 6.42 -3.91
C ALA A 332 1.77 4.90 -3.86
N MET A 333 0.72 4.09 -4.01
CA MET A 333 0.78 2.62 -4.13
C MET A 333 0.66 2.13 -5.58
N GLY A 334 0.72 3.03 -6.56
CA GLY A 334 0.79 2.70 -7.98
C GLY A 334 -0.57 2.59 -8.68
N LEU A 335 -1.65 3.09 -8.08
CA LEU A 335 -2.94 3.17 -8.75
C LEU A 335 -3.00 4.39 -9.68
N PRO A 336 -3.39 4.25 -10.96
CA PRO A 336 -3.75 5.37 -11.83
C PRO A 336 -5.18 5.86 -11.54
N HIS A 337 -5.61 6.95 -12.20
CA HIS A 337 -7.05 7.25 -12.26
C HIS A 337 -7.80 6.10 -12.95
N ALA A 338 -8.85 5.57 -12.33
CA ALA A 338 -9.46 4.31 -12.80
C ALA A 338 -10.19 4.46 -14.15
N GLY A 339 -10.76 5.63 -14.45
CA GLY A 339 -11.40 5.90 -15.74
C GLY A 339 -10.42 5.99 -16.91
N GLU A 340 -9.27 6.63 -16.71
CA GLU A 340 -8.18 6.68 -17.69
C GLU A 340 -7.55 5.29 -17.88
N ALA A 341 -7.38 4.56 -16.78
CA ALA A 341 -6.89 3.19 -16.80
C ALA A 341 -7.83 2.26 -17.56
N PHE A 342 -9.15 2.41 -17.38
CA PHE A 342 -10.15 1.68 -18.16
C PHE A 342 -10.03 1.98 -19.65
N ALA A 343 -9.94 3.25 -20.02
CA ALA A 343 -9.77 3.66 -21.42
C ALA A 343 -8.48 3.11 -22.07
N SER A 344 -7.42 2.91 -21.27
CA SER A 344 -6.16 2.28 -21.70
C SER A 344 -6.14 0.73 -21.63
N GLY A 345 -7.23 0.10 -21.18
CA GLY A 345 -7.33 -1.35 -21.00
C GLY A 345 -6.58 -1.91 -19.78
N SER A 346 -6.15 -1.06 -18.85
CA SER A 346 -5.40 -1.44 -17.64
C SER A 346 -6.26 -1.49 -16.36
N TYR A 347 -7.58 -1.26 -16.48
CA TYR A 347 -8.57 -1.43 -15.43
C TYR A 347 -9.81 -2.16 -15.98
N PRO A 348 -10.39 -3.14 -15.27
CA PRO A 348 -11.38 -4.04 -15.86
C PRO A 348 -12.81 -3.51 -15.85
N TYR A 349 -13.14 -2.52 -15.01
CA TYR A 349 -14.52 -2.11 -14.79
C TYR A 349 -14.85 -0.78 -15.48
N VAL A 350 -16.03 -0.75 -16.09
CA VAL A 350 -16.45 0.31 -17.01
C VAL A 350 -16.31 1.70 -16.40
N ASN A 351 -15.59 2.57 -17.10
CA ASN A 351 -15.36 3.97 -16.77
C ASN A 351 -14.86 4.23 -15.33
N GLY A 352 -14.10 3.28 -14.74
CA GLY A 352 -13.59 3.40 -13.37
C GLY A 352 -14.61 3.08 -12.27
N SER A 353 -15.78 2.54 -12.63
CA SER A 353 -16.83 2.14 -11.69
C SER A 353 -16.52 0.84 -10.96
N LEU A 354 -17.33 0.49 -9.97
CA LEU A 354 -17.26 -0.80 -9.28
C LEU A 354 -18.13 -1.90 -9.93
N LEU A 355 -18.63 -1.69 -11.15
CA LEU A 355 -19.50 -2.66 -11.83
C LEU A 355 -18.67 -3.88 -12.29
N GLY A 356 -18.75 -4.96 -11.52
CA GLY A 356 -17.96 -6.18 -11.69
C GLY A 356 -16.98 -6.46 -10.55
N SER A 357 -16.79 -5.50 -9.64
CA SER A 357 -16.08 -5.69 -8.38
C SER A 357 -16.91 -6.56 -7.44
N GLU A 358 -16.24 -7.36 -6.60
CA GLU A 358 -16.88 -7.96 -5.43
C GLU A 358 -17.34 -6.87 -4.45
N TRP A 359 -18.28 -7.24 -3.58
CA TRP A 359 -18.72 -6.39 -2.47
C TRP A 359 -17.58 -6.19 -1.48
N GLY A 360 -17.56 -5.02 -0.84
CA GLY A 360 -16.62 -4.72 0.24
C GLY A 360 -17.09 -5.31 1.58
N PHE A 361 -16.22 -5.25 2.58
CA PHE A 361 -16.57 -5.55 3.96
C PHE A 361 -15.77 -4.65 4.90
N ASP A 362 -16.42 -4.13 5.93
CA ASP A 362 -15.79 -3.34 6.99
C ASP A 362 -15.96 -4.08 8.31
N ILE A 363 -14.84 -4.54 8.88
CA ILE A 363 -14.83 -5.30 10.13
C ILE A 363 -15.11 -4.41 11.33
N ASN A 364 -14.74 -3.12 11.30
CA ASN A 364 -14.96 -2.19 12.41
C ASN A 364 -16.44 -1.84 12.56
N HIS A 365 -17.16 -1.70 11.44
CA HIS A 365 -18.60 -1.52 11.43
C HIS A 365 -19.35 -2.87 11.47
N TYR A 366 -18.67 -3.97 11.11
CA TYR A 366 -19.26 -5.29 10.92
C TYR A 366 -20.40 -5.23 9.90
N GLU A 367 -20.13 -4.62 8.74
CA GLU A 367 -21.08 -4.39 7.66
C GLU A 367 -20.48 -4.77 6.30
N PHE A 368 -21.29 -5.35 5.43
CA PHE A 368 -20.97 -5.44 3.99
C PHE A 368 -21.07 -4.08 3.34
N LEU A 369 -20.28 -3.89 2.27
CA LEU A 369 -20.30 -2.70 1.43
C LEU A 369 -20.79 -3.04 0.03
N SER A 370 -21.97 -2.55 -0.35
CA SER A 370 -22.49 -2.73 -1.70
C SER A 370 -21.63 -1.99 -2.74
N ILE A 371 -21.56 -2.52 -3.96
CA ILE A 371 -21.00 -1.77 -5.11
C ILE A 371 -21.92 -0.65 -5.59
N THR A 372 -23.18 -0.62 -5.14
CA THR A 372 -24.17 0.42 -5.51
C THR A 372 -24.20 1.55 -4.49
N LEU A 373 -24.54 2.77 -4.93
CA LEU A 373 -24.63 3.91 -4.02
C LEU A 373 -25.78 3.71 -3.03
N SER A 374 -25.51 3.95 -1.75
CA SER A 374 -26.56 4.04 -0.74
C SER A 374 -27.31 5.38 -0.89
N ASN A 375 -28.55 5.42 -0.42
CA ASN A 375 -29.36 6.64 -0.43
C ASN A 375 -28.82 7.74 0.51
N THR A 376 -27.90 7.39 1.42
CA THR A 376 -27.22 8.33 2.33
C THR A 376 -25.97 8.97 1.71
N SER A 377 -25.45 8.42 0.62
CA SER A 377 -24.28 8.96 -0.08
C SER A 377 -24.54 10.37 -0.60
N LYS A 378 -23.56 11.26 -0.45
CA LYS A 378 -23.63 12.67 -0.91
C LYS A 378 -23.96 12.76 -2.41
N ASN A 379 -23.42 11.84 -3.21
CA ASN A 379 -23.61 11.83 -4.66
C ASN A 379 -24.92 11.17 -5.13
N TYR A 380 -25.70 10.53 -4.24
CA TYR A 380 -26.91 9.78 -4.62
C TYR A 380 -27.89 10.62 -5.45
N LYS A 381 -28.17 11.87 -5.04
CA LYS A 381 -29.10 12.77 -5.75
C LYS A 381 -28.68 13.10 -7.19
N GLY A 382 -27.39 13.00 -7.52
CA GLY A 382 -26.84 13.35 -8.83
C GLY A 382 -26.35 12.15 -9.63
N CYS A 383 -26.44 10.93 -9.09
CA CYS A 383 -25.77 9.76 -9.64
C CYS A 383 -26.32 9.34 -10.99
N GLU A 384 -27.63 9.51 -11.22
CA GLU A 384 -28.32 9.21 -12.48
C GLU A 384 -27.68 9.85 -13.72
N LYS A 385 -26.98 10.98 -13.56
CA LYS A 385 -26.32 11.72 -14.65
C LYS A 385 -24.83 11.39 -14.79
N LYS A 386 -24.21 10.78 -13.78
CA LYS A 386 -22.75 10.71 -13.64
C LYS A 386 -22.21 9.29 -13.49
N ASN A 387 -23.00 8.39 -12.91
CA ASN A 387 -22.59 7.04 -12.55
C ASN A 387 -23.10 6.04 -13.58
N VAL A 388 -22.35 4.96 -13.74
CA VAL A 388 -22.81 3.76 -14.45
C VAL A 388 -23.95 3.13 -13.66
N LYS A 389 -24.86 2.43 -14.35
CA LYS A 389 -25.94 1.68 -13.73
C LYS A 389 -25.77 0.18 -13.90
N ASP A 390 -26.24 -0.56 -12.91
CA ASP A 390 -26.34 -2.02 -13.01
C ASP A 390 -27.60 -2.46 -13.77
N THR A 391 -27.83 -3.77 -13.84
CA THR A 391 -28.98 -4.38 -14.53
C THR A 391 -30.32 -4.10 -13.85
N GLN A 392 -30.33 -3.75 -12.56
CA GLN A 392 -31.51 -3.27 -11.84
C GLN A 392 -31.67 -1.73 -11.92
N ASN A 393 -30.91 -1.05 -12.78
CA ASN A 393 -30.93 0.40 -12.98
C ASN A 393 -30.55 1.19 -11.71
N ARG A 394 -29.72 0.62 -10.84
CA ARG A 394 -29.16 1.28 -9.65
C ARG A 394 -27.82 1.92 -9.98
N CYS A 395 -27.55 3.10 -9.44
CA CYS A 395 -26.25 3.75 -9.59
C CYS A 395 -25.13 2.95 -8.92
N VAL A 396 -24.07 2.66 -9.67
CA VAL A 396 -22.87 1.97 -9.20
C VAL A 396 -21.83 2.99 -8.72
N LYS A 397 -21.17 2.69 -7.60
CA LYS A 397 -20.10 3.52 -7.03
C LYS A 397 -18.96 3.64 -8.03
N GLN A 398 -18.31 4.80 -8.06
CA GLN A 398 -17.00 4.96 -8.67
C GLN A 398 -15.91 4.48 -7.72
N SER A 399 -14.77 4.02 -8.26
CA SER A 399 -13.56 3.83 -7.46
C SER A 399 -13.17 5.14 -6.77
N VAL A 400 -12.54 5.05 -5.59
CA VAL A 400 -11.82 6.18 -4.97
C VAL A 400 -10.86 6.84 -5.96
N MET A 401 -10.28 6.07 -6.89
CA MET A 401 -9.39 6.57 -7.95
C MET A 401 -10.14 7.22 -9.12
N GLN A 402 -11.46 7.36 -9.06
CA GLN A 402 -12.30 7.99 -10.10
C GLN A 402 -13.43 8.83 -9.48
N SER A 403 -13.10 9.74 -8.58
CA SER A 403 -14.09 10.62 -7.90
C SER A 403 -15.13 9.91 -7.02
N GLY A 404 -14.91 8.63 -6.67
CA GLY A 404 -15.81 7.82 -5.83
C GLY A 404 -15.84 8.20 -4.35
N ALA A 405 -15.04 9.18 -3.93
CA ALA A 405 -15.04 9.77 -2.60
C ALA A 405 -16.45 10.08 -2.06
N GLY A 406 -17.28 10.75 -2.89
CA GLY A 406 -18.64 11.15 -2.51
C GLY A 406 -19.69 10.03 -2.61
N ASP A 407 -19.31 8.83 -3.03
CA ASP A 407 -20.20 7.68 -3.23
C ASP A 407 -20.31 6.81 -1.96
N ARG A 408 -19.48 7.07 -0.94
CA ARG A 408 -19.53 6.43 0.38
C ARG A 408 -20.81 6.78 1.14
N SER A 409 -21.30 5.83 1.96
CA SER A 409 -22.39 6.06 2.91
C SER A 409 -22.01 7.10 3.97
N SER A 410 -22.99 7.81 4.53
CA SER A 410 -22.74 8.95 5.42
C SER A 410 -21.94 8.63 6.69
N ASN A 411 -21.98 7.37 7.15
CA ASN A 411 -21.30 6.92 8.35
C ASN A 411 -19.83 6.54 8.12
N TYR A 412 -19.39 6.48 6.86
CA TYR A 412 -18.05 6.02 6.51
C TYR A 412 -17.10 7.20 6.26
N LEU A 413 -15.86 7.02 6.73
CA LEU A 413 -14.77 7.98 6.49
C LEU A 413 -14.23 7.90 5.07
N PHE A 414 -14.36 6.77 4.39
CA PHE A 414 -13.81 6.55 3.04
C PHE A 414 -14.77 5.70 2.20
N SER A 415 -14.70 5.85 0.89
CA SER A 415 -15.29 4.89 -0.05
C SER A 415 -14.36 3.70 -0.23
N MET A 416 -14.86 2.62 -0.83
CA MET A 416 -14.06 1.44 -1.17
C MET A 416 -13.36 1.63 -2.53
N PHE A 417 -12.14 1.10 -2.65
CA PHE A 417 -11.58 0.80 -3.96
C PHE A 417 -12.26 -0.44 -4.54
N SER A 418 -12.01 -0.73 -5.81
CA SER A 418 -12.34 -2.02 -6.39
C SER A 418 -11.44 -3.16 -5.87
N ASP A 419 -11.94 -4.39 -5.98
CA ASP A 419 -11.18 -5.61 -5.73
C ASP A 419 -9.93 -5.71 -6.63
N PHE A 420 -10.02 -5.25 -7.88
CA PHE A 420 -8.89 -5.21 -8.80
C PHE A 420 -7.79 -4.28 -8.28
N GLU A 421 -8.12 -3.08 -7.78
CA GLU A 421 -7.12 -2.17 -7.20
C GLU A 421 -6.46 -2.76 -5.95
N MET A 422 -7.20 -3.56 -5.17
CA MET A 422 -6.61 -4.29 -4.04
C MET A 422 -5.51 -5.25 -4.48
N SER A 423 -5.64 -5.89 -5.65
CA SER A 423 -4.57 -6.74 -6.21
C SER A 423 -3.31 -5.94 -6.54
N ILE A 424 -3.46 -4.69 -7.01
CA ILE A 424 -2.33 -3.81 -7.31
C ILE A 424 -1.65 -3.38 -6.01
N ILE A 425 -2.42 -3.02 -4.98
CA ILE A 425 -1.89 -2.67 -3.65
C ILE A 425 -1.16 -3.87 -3.02
N GLN A 426 -1.72 -5.08 -3.10
CA GLN A 426 -1.01 -6.29 -2.65
C GLN A 426 0.30 -6.49 -3.41
N ASN A 427 0.27 -6.37 -4.73
CA ASN A 427 1.47 -6.51 -5.55
C ASN A 427 2.52 -5.43 -5.25
N TYR A 428 2.10 -4.20 -4.92
CA TYR A 428 2.99 -3.13 -4.46
C TYR A 428 3.74 -3.53 -3.19
N PHE A 429 3.05 -4.10 -2.20
CA PHE A 429 3.69 -4.60 -0.98
C PHE A 429 4.58 -5.83 -1.25
N LYS A 430 4.11 -6.81 -2.04
CA LYS A 430 4.85 -8.04 -2.40
C LYS A 430 6.21 -7.75 -3.05
N ASN A 431 6.27 -6.73 -3.91
CA ASN A 431 7.50 -6.39 -4.63
C ASN A 431 8.51 -5.57 -3.82
N SER A 432 8.13 -5.08 -2.65
CA SER A 432 8.98 -4.23 -1.81
C SER A 432 10.02 -5.02 -1.00
N ILE A 433 11.10 -4.34 -0.61
CA ILE A 433 12.06 -4.85 0.38
C ILE A 433 11.59 -4.37 1.76
N TYR A 434 11.34 -5.32 2.66
CA TYR A 434 10.90 -5.04 4.01
C TYR A 434 12.05 -5.23 5.01
N TYR A 435 12.18 -4.33 5.99
CA TYR A 435 13.10 -4.49 7.10
C TYR A 435 12.35 -5.02 8.33
N ASP A 436 12.77 -6.18 8.81
CA ASP A 436 12.21 -6.79 10.00
C ASP A 436 12.97 -6.31 11.24
N GLU A 437 12.36 -5.37 11.97
CA GLU A 437 12.93 -4.76 13.17
C GLU A 437 13.17 -5.78 14.31
N GLN A 438 12.46 -6.91 14.34
CA GLN A 438 12.61 -7.92 15.40
C GLN A 438 13.89 -8.75 15.24
N ILE A 439 14.25 -9.08 14.00
CA ILE A 439 15.44 -9.91 13.69
C ILE A 439 16.60 -9.11 13.10
N GLY A 440 16.40 -7.81 12.83
CA GLY A 440 17.42 -6.92 12.30
C GLY A 440 17.84 -7.22 10.86
N LYS A 441 16.95 -7.82 10.05
CA LYS A 441 17.26 -8.30 8.68
C LYS A 441 16.23 -7.84 7.66
N TYR A 442 16.63 -7.81 6.40
CA TYR A 442 15.70 -7.58 5.30
C TYR A 442 15.05 -8.88 4.85
N LYS A 443 13.81 -8.77 4.39
CA LYS A 443 13.06 -9.87 3.80
C LYS A 443 12.30 -9.43 2.55
N LYS A 444 12.04 -10.39 1.68
CA LYS A 444 11.14 -10.24 0.53
C LYS A 444 10.15 -11.39 0.51
N TRP A 445 8.97 -11.10 0.00
CA TRP A 445 7.94 -12.12 -0.21
C TRP A 445 8.29 -12.98 -1.42
N ASN A 446 8.13 -14.30 -1.29
CA ASN A 446 8.21 -15.24 -2.39
C ASN A 446 6.82 -15.84 -2.62
N GLU A 447 6.15 -15.40 -3.70
CA GLU A 447 4.81 -15.85 -4.06
C GLU A 447 4.75 -17.36 -4.33
N THR A 448 5.79 -17.94 -4.95
CA THR A 448 5.81 -19.36 -5.30
C THR A 448 5.83 -20.27 -4.07
N ILE A 449 6.51 -19.86 -3.00
CA ILE A 449 6.64 -20.64 -1.76
C ILE A 449 5.60 -20.20 -0.72
N GLY A 450 4.99 -19.01 -0.87
CA GLY A 450 4.04 -18.46 0.10
C GLY A 450 4.69 -18.08 1.42
N SER A 451 5.94 -17.59 1.39
CA SER A 451 6.66 -17.16 2.60
C SER A 451 7.69 -16.06 2.33
N TYR A 452 8.06 -15.35 3.40
CA TYR A 452 9.18 -14.42 3.38
C TYR A 452 10.51 -15.18 3.45
N TYR A 453 11.49 -14.74 2.66
CA TYR A 453 12.88 -15.19 2.77
C TYR A 453 13.80 -14.02 3.13
N GLU A 454 14.90 -14.31 3.81
CA GLU A 454 15.95 -13.32 4.11
C GLU A 454 16.54 -12.79 2.79
N TYR A 455 16.46 -11.48 2.59
CA TYR A 455 16.98 -10.82 1.40
C TYR A 455 18.32 -10.16 1.69
N LYS A 456 19.34 -10.50 0.90
CA LYS A 456 20.62 -9.80 0.93
C LYS A 456 20.64 -8.71 -0.13
N PRO A 457 20.80 -7.44 0.27
CA PRO A 457 20.89 -6.31 -0.63
C PRO A 457 22.01 -6.42 -1.65
N ILE A 458 21.76 -5.97 -2.87
CA ILE A 458 22.76 -5.98 -3.94
C ILE A 458 22.78 -4.67 -4.72
N THR A 459 23.95 -4.29 -5.22
CA THR A 459 24.08 -3.21 -6.20
C THR A 459 23.74 -3.77 -7.59
N LYS A 460 22.53 -3.43 -8.09
CA LYS A 460 22.08 -3.77 -9.46
C LYS A 460 22.56 -2.74 -10.47
N ASP A 461 22.46 -3.10 -11.75
CA ASP A 461 22.73 -2.20 -12.89
C ASP A 461 24.06 -1.45 -12.75
N TYR A 462 25.08 -2.11 -12.18
CA TYR A 462 26.40 -1.54 -11.97
C TYR A 462 26.38 -0.16 -11.26
N GLY A 463 25.41 0.04 -10.36
CA GLY A 463 25.21 1.26 -9.57
C GLY A 463 24.51 2.41 -10.29
N PHE A 464 23.96 2.19 -11.49
CA PHE A 464 23.34 3.23 -12.30
C PHE A 464 22.20 3.98 -11.58
N TYR A 465 21.28 3.26 -10.94
CA TYR A 465 20.13 3.86 -10.27
C TYR A 465 20.33 4.10 -8.77
N ARG A 466 21.08 3.22 -8.10
CA ARG A 466 21.34 3.24 -6.65
C ARG A 466 22.39 2.19 -6.28
N LEU A 467 23.01 2.35 -5.12
CA LEU A 467 23.88 1.35 -4.49
C LEU A 467 23.07 0.49 -3.52
N ASP A 468 23.37 -0.80 -3.48
CA ASP A 468 22.87 -1.73 -2.46
C ASP A 468 21.33 -1.71 -2.33
N ASP A 469 20.62 -1.73 -3.46
CA ASP A 469 19.16 -1.54 -3.56
C ASP A 469 18.63 -0.23 -2.94
N GLY A 470 19.49 0.75 -2.66
CA GLY A 470 19.14 2.04 -2.09
C GLY A 470 18.63 1.97 -0.67
N ILE A 471 19.19 1.06 0.13
CA ILE A 471 18.80 0.86 1.53
C ILE A 471 19.92 1.30 2.49
N PRO A 472 19.63 1.41 3.80
CA PRO A 472 20.62 1.78 4.79
C PRO A 472 21.69 0.72 5.06
N ILE A 473 22.93 1.20 5.21
CA ILE A 473 24.07 0.48 5.83
C ILE A 473 24.10 0.67 7.35
N GLU A 474 23.52 1.76 7.87
CA GLU A 474 23.34 2.04 9.29
C GLU A 474 21.93 2.61 9.52
N ARG A 475 21.26 2.15 10.58
CA ARG A 475 19.89 2.53 10.93
C ARG A 475 19.81 3.18 12.30
N ASP A 476 18.76 3.98 12.48
CA ASP A 476 18.32 4.49 13.78
C ASP A 476 19.42 5.25 14.55
N ILE A 477 20.26 5.96 13.80
CA ILE A 477 21.35 6.79 14.30
C ILE A 477 21.02 8.28 14.17
N ASP A 478 21.68 9.13 14.94
CA ASP A 478 21.51 10.57 14.80
C ASP A 478 22.12 11.05 13.48
N VAL A 479 21.31 11.74 12.68
CA VAL A 479 21.71 12.31 11.39
C VAL A 479 21.32 13.77 11.27
N TYR A 480 22.09 14.51 10.48
CA TYR A 480 21.63 15.74 9.84
C TYR A 480 21.18 15.40 8.42
N THR A 481 19.94 15.71 8.10
CA THR A 481 19.42 15.71 6.73
C THR A 481 19.68 17.10 6.14
N ILE A 482 20.52 17.15 5.11
CA ILE A 482 20.89 18.35 4.38
C ILE A 482 20.03 18.38 3.12
N VAL A 483 19.18 19.41 2.98
CA VAL A 483 18.41 19.69 1.76
C VAL A 483 18.98 20.93 1.12
N PHE A 484 19.25 20.89 -0.18
CA PHE A 484 19.76 22.05 -0.92
C PHE A 484 19.18 22.11 -2.32
N THR A 485 19.08 23.33 -2.85
CA THR A 485 18.78 23.59 -4.25
C THR A 485 19.95 24.30 -4.89
N TYR A 486 20.19 24.04 -6.16
CA TYR A 486 21.18 24.74 -6.95
C TYR A 486 20.64 24.98 -8.35
N SER A 487 20.64 26.24 -8.76
CA SER A 487 20.32 26.64 -10.12
C SER A 487 21.57 27.17 -10.79
N LEU A 488 21.87 26.65 -11.98
CA LEU A 488 23.01 27.09 -12.80
C LEU A 488 22.77 28.49 -13.38
N VAL A 489 21.51 28.90 -13.44
CA VAL A 489 21.02 30.15 -14.01
C VAL A 489 19.88 30.72 -13.15
N GLY A 490 19.58 32.00 -13.32
CA GLY A 490 18.59 32.69 -12.50
C GLY A 490 19.18 33.33 -11.25
N PRO A 491 18.33 33.86 -10.36
CA PRO A 491 18.79 34.66 -9.24
C PRO A 491 19.48 33.79 -8.17
N GLU A 492 20.47 34.37 -7.50
CA GLU A 492 21.27 33.72 -6.44
C GLU A 492 20.45 32.92 -5.40
N PRO A 493 19.27 33.40 -4.92
CA PRO A 493 18.51 32.69 -3.88
C PRO A 493 17.96 31.30 -4.28
N LEU A 494 17.99 30.93 -5.57
CA LEU A 494 17.64 29.56 -5.98
C LEU A 494 18.72 28.54 -5.58
N SER A 495 19.95 29.02 -5.39
CA SER A 495 21.12 28.24 -5.03
C SER A 495 21.41 28.37 -3.54
N GLN A 496 20.85 27.49 -2.73
CA GLN A 496 20.87 27.61 -1.28
C GLN A 496 20.81 26.26 -0.55
N ILE A 497 21.16 26.30 0.74
CA ILE A 497 21.07 25.16 1.66
C ILE A 497 19.99 25.48 2.70
N TYR A 498 18.97 24.63 2.80
CA TYR A 498 17.90 24.82 3.77
C TYR A 498 18.43 24.67 5.21
N PRO A 499 17.69 25.15 6.23
CA PRO A 499 17.96 24.79 7.62
C PRO A 499 18.16 23.27 7.79
N LEU A 500 19.19 22.87 8.55
CA LEU A 500 19.47 21.46 8.80
C LEU A 500 18.30 20.81 9.54
N LEU A 501 17.92 19.61 9.12
CA LEU A 501 16.93 18.81 9.82
C LEU A 501 17.66 17.73 10.62
N LYS A 502 17.67 17.82 11.95
CA LYS A 502 18.32 16.84 12.83
C LYS A 502 17.29 15.82 13.32
N SER A 503 17.58 14.53 13.16
CA SER A 503 16.66 13.46 13.56
C SER A 503 17.39 12.14 13.82
N LYS A 504 16.68 11.16 14.38
CA LYS A 504 17.04 9.75 14.20
C LYS A 504 16.73 9.35 12.76
N GLY A 505 17.65 8.66 12.12
CA GLY A 505 17.50 8.28 10.72
C GLY A 505 18.55 7.29 10.30
N ASN A 506 18.73 7.22 8.99
CA ASN A 506 19.50 6.16 8.36
C ASN A 506 20.61 6.74 7.50
N LEU A 507 21.62 5.93 7.20
CA LEU A 507 22.63 6.24 6.21
C LEU A 507 22.67 5.18 5.13
N ILE A 508 22.63 5.64 3.89
CA ILE A 508 22.98 4.87 2.71
C ILE A 508 24.49 4.96 2.44
N ARG A 509 25.00 4.04 1.61
CA ARG A 509 26.38 4.11 1.14
C ARG A 509 26.61 5.40 0.36
N GLN A 510 27.65 6.12 0.74
CA GLN A 510 28.13 7.35 0.10
C GLN A 510 29.58 7.15 -0.30
N PHE A 511 30.05 7.93 -1.28
CA PHE A 511 31.46 7.94 -1.65
C PHE A 511 32.12 9.26 -1.26
N ASP A 512 33.33 9.18 -0.71
CA ASP A 512 34.21 10.33 -0.50
C ASP A 512 35.13 10.50 -1.72
N PRO A 513 34.98 11.58 -2.50
CA PRO A 513 35.77 11.76 -3.71
C PRO A 513 37.24 12.15 -3.44
N THR A 514 37.64 12.33 -2.18
CA THR A 514 39.06 12.41 -1.78
C THR A 514 39.69 11.02 -1.58
N ASN A 515 38.88 9.97 -1.44
CA ASN A 515 39.35 8.60 -1.26
C ASN A 515 39.58 7.90 -2.61
N LYS A 516 40.84 7.77 -3.00
CA LYS A 516 41.24 7.13 -4.28
C LYS A 516 40.77 5.68 -4.41
N THR A 517 40.66 4.93 -3.32
CA THR A 517 40.21 3.53 -3.36
C THR A 517 38.72 3.45 -3.69
N GLU A 518 37.91 4.33 -3.11
CA GLU A 518 36.49 4.43 -3.41
C GLU A 518 36.24 4.89 -4.86
N MET A 519 36.99 5.89 -5.32
CA MET A 519 36.84 6.41 -6.68
C MET A 519 37.18 5.37 -7.77
N LYS A 520 38.13 4.47 -7.51
CA LYS A 520 38.41 3.33 -8.41
C LYS A 520 37.19 2.42 -8.60
N LEU A 521 36.31 2.30 -7.62
CA LEU A 521 35.11 1.46 -7.72
C LEU A 521 34.11 2.03 -8.73
N ILE A 522 34.01 3.35 -8.83
CA ILE A 522 33.00 4.04 -9.64
C ILE A 522 33.55 4.70 -10.91
N THR A 523 34.83 4.46 -11.23
CA THR A 523 35.43 5.00 -12.45
C THR A 523 34.67 4.47 -13.67
N PRO A 524 34.15 5.34 -14.55
CA PRO A 524 33.40 4.92 -15.73
C PRO A 524 34.16 3.87 -16.56
N ASN A 525 33.43 2.83 -17.00
CA ASN A 525 33.91 1.72 -17.83
C ASN A 525 34.95 0.77 -17.21
N THR A 526 35.59 1.11 -16.07
CA THR A 526 36.70 0.32 -15.53
C THR A 526 36.53 -0.11 -14.07
N GLY A 527 35.73 0.61 -13.29
CA GLY A 527 35.43 0.25 -11.91
C GLY A 527 34.53 -0.99 -11.79
N SER A 528 34.29 -1.47 -10.57
CA SER A 528 33.33 -2.55 -10.29
C SER A 528 31.87 -2.07 -10.26
N ILE A 529 31.66 -0.75 -10.13
CA ILE A 529 30.37 -0.06 -10.17
C ILE A 529 30.44 1.03 -11.26
N PRO A 530 30.76 0.66 -12.52
CA PRO A 530 31.17 1.62 -13.55
C PRO A 530 30.04 2.56 -13.98
N TRP A 531 28.77 2.23 -13.74
CA TRP A 531 27.63 3.03 -14.21
C TRP A 531 27.16 4.07 -13.20
N TYR A 532 27.77 4.15 -12.02
CA TYR A 532 27.38 5.10 -10.97
C TYR A 532 27.25 6.54 -11.50
N CYS A 533 28.18 6.99 -12.33
CA CYS A 533 28.17 8.35 -12.87
C CYS A 533 27.51 8.51 -14.24
N PHE A 534 26.94 7.45 -14.83
CA PHE A 534 26.44 7.49 -16.22
C PHE A 534 25.16 8.30 -16.39
N ASN A 535 24.40 8.54 -15.31
CA ASN A 535 23.18 9.34 -15.42
C ASN A 535 23.48 10.82 -15.73
N SER A 536 24.54 11.38 -15.14
CA SER A 536 24.83 12.83 -15.29
C SER A 536 26.26 13.29 -14.96
N GLY A 537 27.22 12.39 -14.71
CA GLY A 537 28.64 12.75 -14.62
C GLY A 537 29.22 13.03 -13.24
N CYS A 538 28.47 12.88 -12.14
CA CYS A 538 28.98 13.05 -10.78
C CYS A 538 29.84 14.33 -10.61
N ASP A 539 29.32 15.47 -11.06
CA ASP A 539 30.09 16.72 -11.19
C ASP A 539 29.99 17.62 -9.94
N TYR A 540 29.43 17.10 -8.85
CA TYR A 540 29.18 17.88 -7.63
C TYR A 540 29.57 17.11 -6.36
N THR A 541 29.98 17.87 -5.34
CA THR A 541 30.33 17.31 -4.03
C THR A 541 29.80 18.21 -2.93
N ILE A 542 29.18 17.61 -1.91
CA ILE A 542 28.90 18.30 -0.65
C ILE A 542 30.11 18.19 0.25
N ARG A 543 30.57 19.33 0.77
CA ARG A 543 31.59 19.42 1.82
C ARG A 543 30.94 19.89 3.11
N VAL A 544 31.06 19.10 4.15
CA VAL A 544 30.58 19.41 5.50
C VAL A 544 31.78 19.70 6.38
N THR A 545 31.80 20.87 7.00
CA THR A 545 32.77 21.24 8.03
C THR A 545 32.08 21.19 9.39
N TYR A 546 32.64 20.44 10.32
CA TYR A 546 32.17 20.36 11.70
C TYR A 546 32.83 21.42 12.59
N ASP A 547 32.32 21.59 13.81
CA ASP A 547 32.85 22.60 14.76
C ASP A 547 34.32 22.40 15.14
N ASP A 548 34.84 21.17 15.04
CA ASP A 548 36.26 20.85 15.27
C ASP A 548 37.11 20.95 14.00
N ASP A 549 36.59 21.61 12.97
CA ASP A 549 37.18 21.79 11.64
C ASP A 549 37.48 20.48 10.87
N SER A 550 37.02 19.32 11.37
CA SER A 550 37.01 18.09 10.59
C SER A 550 36.06 18.22 9.40
N ILE A 551 36.41 17.56 8.29
CA ILE A 551 35.71 17.70 7.01
C ILE A 551 35.22 16.34 6.53
N LYS A 552 33.98 16.29 6.04
CA LYS A 552 33.44 15.16 5.27
C LYS A 552 33.11 15.61 3.85
N HIS A 553 33.54 14.85 2.85
CA HIS A 553 33.13 15.05 1.46
C HIS A 553 32.18 13.94 1.03
N ILE A 554 31.15 14.31 0.27
CA ILE A 554 30.14 13.38 -0.25
C ILE A 554 29.96 13.67 -1.72
N LEU A 555 30.34 12.69 -2.54
CA LEU A 555 30.10 12.72 -3.97
C LEU A 555 28.59 12.58 -4.22
N LEU A 556 28.06 13.47 -5.05
CA LEU A 556 26.67 13.38 -5.50
C LEU A 556 26.61 12.57 -6.80
N GLN A 557 25.64 11.67 -6.89
CA GLN A 557 25.31 10.94 -8.13
C GLN A 557 24.55 11.83 -9.14
N GLN A 558 24.92 13.10 -9.21
CA GLN A 558 24.28 14.16 -9.98
C GLN A 558 25.38 14.99 -10.66
N GLY A 559 25.09 15.56 -11.83
CA GLY A 559 26.06 16.35 -12.57
C GLY A 559 25.45 17.05 -13.78
N LYS A 560 26.31 17.57 -14.65
CA LYS A 560 25.93 18.40 -15.80
C LYS A 560 25.95 17.63 -17.11
N ARG A 561 26.51 16.41 -17.14
CA ARG A 561 26.71 15.64 -18.36
C ARG A 561 25.41 15.10 -18.92
N GLN A 562 25.41 14.86 -20.22
CA GLN A 562 24.34 14.14 -20.91
C GLN A 562 24.17 12.71 -20.38
N TYR A 563 22.94 12.21 -20.44
CA TYR A 563 22.60 10.83 -20.14
C TYR A 563 23.51 9.85 -20.91
N TRP A 564 24.03 8.85 -20.21
CA TRP A 564 24.93 7.81 -20.73
C TRP A 564 26.29 8.32 -21.24
N LYS A 565 26.64 9.59 -21.00
CA LYS A 565 27.91 10.20 -21.43
C LYS A 565 28.65 10.83 -20.24
N PRO A 566 29.12 10.05 -19.25
CA PRO A 566 29.76 10.61 -18.05
C PRO A 566 31.00 11.47 -18.36
N MET A 567 31.71 11.18 -19.44
CA MET A 567 32.89 11.93 -19.88
C MET A 567 32.60 12.90 -21.05
N GLY A 568 31.34 12.94 -21.51
CA GLY A 568 30.94 13.71 -22.70
C GLY A 568 30.53 15.14 -22.37
N ASP A 569 29.77 15.73 -23.29
CA ASP A 569 29.31 17.11 -23.17
C ASP A 569 28.29 17.30 -22.03
N PHE A 570 28.09 18.56 -21.67
CA PHE A 570 27.00 18.95 -20.79
C PHE A 570 25.64 18.82 -21.49
N LYS A 571 24.57 18.67 -20.68
CA LYS A 571 23.17 18.67 -21.10
C LYS A 571 22.86 19.92 -21.91
N LEU A 572 22.22 19.82 -23.06
CA LEU A 572 22.05 20.96 -23.98
C LEU A 572 21.38 22.19 -23.34
N ASN A 573 20.43 21.98 -22.42
CA ASN A 573 19.62 23.04 -21.83
C ASN A 573 20.06 23.43 -20.40
N PHE A 574 21.31 23.16 -20.01
CA PHE A 574 21.79 23.43 -18.65
C PHE A 574 21.84 24.93 -18.28
N ASN A 575 21.83 25.81 -19.28
CA ASN A 575 21.77 27.27 -19.12
C ASN A 575 20.37 27.86 -19.39
N ASP A 576 19.39 27.04 -19.72
CA ASP A 576 18.01 27.52 -19.94
C ASP A 576 17.29 27.59 -18.59
N PRO A 577 16.92 28.78 -18.09
CA PRO A 577 16.29 28.91 -16.79
C PRO A 577 14.92 28.24 -16.69
N THR A 578 14.29 27.90 -17.82
CA THR A 578 12.99 27.22 -17.89
C THR A 578 13.11 25.70 -17.97
N SER A 579 14.34 25.18 -18.09
CA SER A 579 14.63 23.75 -18.19
C SER A 579 15.02 23.14 -16.85
N SER A 580 14.50 21.95 -16.55
CA SER A 580 14.93 21.19 -15.37
C SER A 580 16.41 20.79 -15.42
N ASP A 581 17.07 20.82 -16.58
CA ASP A 581 18.51 20.57 -16.70
C ASP A 581 19.36 21.67 -16.04
N SER A 582 18.80 22.85 -15.81
CA SER A 582 19.49 23.97 -15.15
C SER A 582 19.34 23.97 -13.64
N PHE A 583 18.62 23.00 -13.06
CA PHE A 583 18.23 22.98 -11.66
C PHE A 583 18.53 21.63 -11.00
N LEU A 584 18.93 21.68 -9.74
CA LEU A 584 19.30 20.55 -8.93
C LEU A 584 18.61 20.67 -7.56
N LEU A 585 17.95 19.60 -7.15
CA LEU A 585 17.56 19.36 -5.75
C LEU A 585 18.38 18.17 -5.24
N GLY A 586 18.97 18.31 -4.06
CA GLY A 586 19.65 17.23 -3.38
C GLY A 586 19.24 17.12 -1.92
N VAL A 587 19.14 15.88 -1.45
CA VAL A 587 18.89 15.54 -0.05
C VAL A 587 19.85 14.44 0.35
N ILE A 588 20.63 14.66 1.41
CA ILE A 588 21.58 13.67 1.92
C ILE A 588 21.55 13.63 3.45
N ASN A 589 21.84 12.45 4.01
CA ASN A 589 22.06 12.29 5.44
C ASN A 589 23.56 12.22 5.76
N VAL A 590 23.96 12.82 6.87
CA VAL A 590 25.29 12.67 7.46
C VAL A 590 25.18 12.40 8.96
N LYS A 591 26.11 11.62 9.52
CA LYS A 591 26.12 11.35 10.97
C LYS A 591 26.17 12.66 11.76
N ALA A 592 25.30 12.79 12.75
CA ALA A 592 25.27 13.92 13.68
C ALA A 592 26.12 13.66 14.94
N ILE A 593 27.32 13.10 14.76
CA ILE A 593 28.28 12.87 15.86
C ILE A 593 28.85 14.20 16.35
N LYS A 594 29.00 15.17 15.45
CA LYS A 594 29.50 16.51 15.72
C LYS A 594 28.54 17.53 15.13
N THR A 595 28.46 18.70 15.73
CA THR A 595 27.70 19.82 15.18
C THR A 595 28.33 20.30 13.87
N ILE A 596 27.48 20.59 12.89
CA ILE A 596 27.90 21.11 11.59
C ILE A 596 28.05 22.62 11.73
N LYS A 597 29.23 23.14 11.37
CA LYS A 597 29.56 24.56 11.31
C LYS A 597 29.21 25.17 9.95
N LYS A 598 29.43 24.39 8.89
CA LYS A 598 29.28 24.85 7.50
C LYS A 598 28.95 23.69 6.57
N VAL A 599 28.09 23.94 5.60
CA VAL A 599 27.88 23.07 4.45
C VAL A 599 28.15 23.85 3.17
N GLU A 600 28.84 23.23 2.23
CA GLU A 600 29.20 23.79 0.93
C GLU A 600 28.83 22.82 -0.19
N LEU A 601 28.26 23.35 -1.26
CA LEU A 601 28.15 22.64 -2.54
C LEU A 601 29.30 23.09 -3.45
N LEU A 602 30.10 22.12 -3.89
CA LEU A 602 31.25 22.33 -4.75
C LEU A 602 30.99 21.80 -6.15
N GLU A 603 31.51 22.50 -7.16
CA GLU A 603 31.66 21.97 -8.51
C GLU A 603 32.94 21.14 -8.59
N THR A 604 32.77 19.86 -8.90
CA THR A 604 33.84 18.86 -8.93
C THR A 604 33.68 18.00 -10.18
N LEU A 605 33.96 18.58 -11.35
CA LEU A 605 33.79 17.90 -12.64
C LEU A 605 34.51 16.56 -12.66
N MET A 606 33.79 15.49 -13.03
CA MET A 606 34.36 14.13 -13.08
C MET A 606 35.05 13.73 -11.77
N ALA A 607 34.39 13.95 -10.62
CA ALA A 607 35.00 13.79 -9.29
C ALA A 607 35.54 12.38 -8.99
N TRP A 608 35.25 11.36 -9.79
CA TRP A 608 35.95 10.06 -9.73
C TRP A 608 37.45 10.17 -10.04
N ASN A 609 37.92 11.26 -10.63
CA ASN A 609 39.34 11.56 -10.77
C ASN A 609 39.94 12.20 -9.51
N GLY A 610 39.14 12.42 -8.47
CA GLY A 610 39.48 13.21 -7.29
C GLY A 610 38.97 14.65 -7.38
N ILE A 611 39.02 15.37 -6.25
CA ILE A 611 38.64 16.78 -6.17
C ILE A 611 39.86 17.69 -5.97
N SER A 612 39.82 18.88 -6.56
CA SER A 612 40.85 19.90 -6.36
C SER A 612 40.64 20.64 -5.04
N LYS A 613 41.72 21.09 -4.40
CA LYS A 613 41.64 22.00 -3.25
C LYS A 613 40.94 23.32 -3.60
N ASN A 614 41.00 23.73 -4.88
CA ASN A 614 40.39 24.95 -5.40
C ASN A 614 39.07 24.69 -6.15
N SER A 615 38.36 23.60 -5.82
CA SER A 615 37.05 23.31 -6.42
C SER A 615 36.12 24.51 -6.22
N LYS A 616 35.43 24.92 -7.29
CA LYS A 616 34.59 26.13 -7.29
C LYS A 616 33.46 25.96 -6.28
N LEU A 617 33.32 26.93 -5.39
CA LEU A 617 32.19 27.02 -4.46
C LEU A 617 30.96 27.51 -5.22
N LEU A 618 29.85 26.77 -5.13
CA LEU A 618 28.59 27.09 -5.81
C LEU A 618 27.59 27.78 -4.88
N THR A 619 27.42 27.23 -3.69
CA THR A 619 26.62 27.82 -2.60
C THR A 619 27.10 27.25 -1.27
N PHE A 620 26.84 27.96 -0.19
CA PHE A 620 27.17 27.50 1.16
C PHE A 620 26.21 28.08 2.19
N LYS A 621 26.23 27.48 3.38
CA LYS A 621 25.56 28.02 4.55
C LYS A 621 26.36 27.71 5.81
N LEU A 622 26.46 28.72 6.67
CA LEU A 622 26.96 28.60 8.04
C LEU A 622 25.79 28.25 8.95
N PHE A 623 26.06 27.46 9.99
CA PHE A 623 25.06 26.97 10.95
C PHE A 623 25.45 27.30 12.38
#